data_AF-A0A4C1XMZ9-F1
#
_entry.id   AF-A0A4C1XMZ9-F1
#
_cell.length_a   1.000
_cell.length_b   1.000
_cell.length_c   1.000
_cell.angle_alpha   90.00
_cell.angle_beta   90.00
_cell.angle_gamma   90.00
#
_symmetry.space_group_name_H-M   'P 1'
#
loop_
_entity.id
_entity.type
_entity.pdbx_description
1 polymer ?
#
loop_
_entity_poly.entity_id
_entity_poly.type
_entity_poly.pdbx_seq_one_letter_code
_entity_poly.pdbx_strand_id
1 'polypeptide(L)'
;MSFLYGELLQTLRTLLKRYISSEYNIDEEIKSEPEDEYESTEEDFLETGMEDLPKYINEVSAILDRSDAWRELAKRLHQDTLLNWYEKLPSPTSVLLAQVKDSHDNYSSRSLAMILNDMGEMEAANIIYRCLD
;
A
#
# COMPACT_ATOMS: atom_id res chain seq x y z
N MET A 1 12.32 -10.14 -37.53
CA MET A 1 11.75 -10.04 -36.18
C MET A 1 11.89 -8.65 -35.52
N SER A 2 12.53 -7.64 -36.14
CA SER A 2 12.65 -6.29 -35.52
C SER A 2 11.48 -5.34 -35.77
N PHE A 3 10.56 -5.63 -36.69
CA PHE A 3 9.46 -4.71 -37.02
C PHE A 3 8.36 -4.66 -35.93
N LEU A 4 8.10 -5.78 -35.25
CA LEU A 4 7.06 -5.88 -34.22
C LEU A 4 7.41 -5.11 -32.93
N TYR A 5 8.70 -5.01 -32.60
CA TYR A 5 9.15 -4.24 -31.43
C TYR A 5 8.98 -2.74 -31.60
N GLY A 6 9.14 -2.23 -32.83
CA GLY A 6 8.98 -0.82 -33.14
C GLY A 6 7.53 -0.35 -32.98
N GLU A 7 6.57 -1.15 -33.44
CA GLU A 7 5.14 -0.85 -33.34
C GLU A 7 4.64 -0.91 -31.89
N LEU A 8 5.12 -1.88 -31.10
CA LEU A 8 4.79 -1.99 -29.68
C LEU A 8 5.25 -0.74 -28.91
N LEU A 9 6.48 -0.28 -29.16
CA LEU A 9 7.05 0.88 -28.48
C LEU A 9 6.32 2.17 -28.84
N GLN A 10 5.89 2.32 -30.09
CA GLN A 10 5.07 3.45 -30.52
C GLN A 10 3.67 3.43 -29.89
N THR A 11 3.06 2.24 -29.83
CA THR A 11 1.74 2.07 -29.21
C THR A 11 1.78 2.42 -27.73
N LEU A 12 2.78 1.93 -27.00
CA LEU A 12 2.97 2.22 -25.57
C LEU A 12 3.21 3.71 -25.31
N ARG A 13 4.05 4.35 -26.13
CA ARG A 13 4.31 5.80 -26.03
C ARG A 13 3.05 6.64 -26.28
N THR A 14 2.18 6.18 -27.16
CA THR A 14 0.92 6.87 -27.48
C THR A 14 -0.10 6.73 -26.34
N LEU A 15 -0.19 5.55 -25.73
CA LEU A 15 -1.06 5.31 -24.58
C LEU A 15 -0.64 6.14 -23.36
N LEU A 16 0.65 6.18 -23.04
CA LEU A 16 1.18 6.98 -21.93
C LEU A 16 0.90 8.47 -22.10
N LYS A 17 1.10 9.02 -23.31
CA LYS A 17 0.76 10.43 -23.59
C LYS A 17 -0.72 10.72 -23.38
N ARG A 18 -1.60 9.80 -23.81
CA ARG A 18 -3.05 9.98 -23.68
C ARG A 18 -3.51 9.95 -22.22
N TYR A 19 -2.90 9.11 -21.40
CA TYR A 19 -3.17 9.05 -19.96
C TYR A 19 -2.77 10.37 -19.28
N ILE A 20 -1.53 10.83 -19.51
CA ILE A 20 -1.01 12.06 -18.90
C ILE A 20 -1.79 13.31 -19.36
N SER A 21 -2.20 13.39 -20.64
CA SER A 21 -3.01 14.52 -21.11
C SER A 21 -4.44 14.52 -20.60
N SER A 22 -4.94 13.40 -20.05
CA SER A 22 -6.28 13.32 -19.47
C SER A 22 -6.35 13.90 -18.06
N GLU A 23 -5.25 13.93 -17.31
CA GLU A 23 -5.20 14.43 -15.93
C GLU A 23 -5.00 15.96 -15.83
N TYR A 24 -4.73 16.67 -16.94
CA TYR A 24 -4.46 18.12 -16.95
C TYR A 24 -5.60 18.99 -17.51
N ASN A 25 -6.85 18.51 -17.50
CA ASN A 25 -8.03 19.37 -17.71
C ASN A 25 -8.83 19.46 -16.41
N ILE A 26 -8.31 20.22 -15.44
CA ILE A 26 -9.08 20.71 -14.29
C ILE A 26 -9.14 22.24 -14.43
N ASP A 27 -9.82 22.70 -15.49
CA ASP A 27 -10.39 24.05 -15.52
C ASP A 27 -11.87 23.90 -15.12
N GLU A 28 -12.12 23.67 -13.83
CA GLU A 28 -13.44 23.91 -13.25
C GLU A 28 -13.35 25.08 -12.28
N GLU A 29 -14.04 26.13 -12.69
CA GLU A 29 -14.29 27.41 -12.04
C GLU A 29 -15.05 27.17 -10.72
N ILE A 30 -14.33 26.89 -9.64
CA ILE A 30 -14.93 26.72 -8.30
C ILE A 30 -15.32 28.10 -7.77
N LYS A 31 -16.62 28.39 -7.85
CA LYS A 31 -17.26 29.53 -7.19
C LYS A 31 -17.53 29.13 -5.72
N SER A 32 -16.57 29.36 -4.83
CA SER A 32 -16.75 29.06 -3.39
C SER A 32 -17.39 30.25 -2.65
N GLU A 33 -18.58 30.00 -2.11
CA GLU A 33 -19.29 30.81 -1.12
C GLU A 33 -18.60 30.75 0.27
N PRO A 34 -18.87 31.70 1.19
CA PRO A 34 -17.99 32.01 2.32
C PRO A 34 -17.90 30.92 3.38
N GLU A 35 -16.70 30.82 3.93
CA GLU A 35 -16.19 29.84 4.90
C GLU A 35 -16.98 29.86 6.22
N ASP A 36 -17.67 28.75 6.52
CA ASP A 36 -18.08 28.43 7.88
C ASP A 36 -16.83 27.99 8.67
N GLU A 37 -16.40 28.81 9.62
CA GLU A 37 -15.36 28.51 10.62
C GLU A 37 -15.82 27.36 11.54
N TYR A 38 -15.69 26.11 11.09
CA TYR A 38 -15.60 24.98 11.99
C TYR A 38 -14.13 24.66 12.21
N GLU A 39 -13.59 25.19 13.31
CA GLU A 39 -12.31 24.78 13.89
C GLU A 39 -12.44 23.31 14.33
N SER A 40 -12.28 22.39 13.37
CA SER A 40 -12.13 20.97 13.64
C SER A 40 -10.73 20.76 14.18
N THR A 41 -10.59 20.75 15.51
CA THR A 41 -9.40 20.23 16.19
C THR A 41 -9.36 18.71 16.00
N GLU A 42 -9.08 18.28 14.77
CA GLU A 42 -8.47 16.98 14.55
C GLU A 42 -6.99 17.20 14.83
N GLU A 43 -6.52 16.68 15.97
CA GLU A 43 -5.11 16.41 16.16
C GLU A 43 -4.63 15.64 14.92
N ASP A 44 -3.93 16.34 14.03
CA ASP A 44 -3.09 15.78 12.98
C ASP A 44 -2.02 14.92 13.68
N PHE A 45 -2.40 13.74 14.16
CA PHE A 45 -1.49 12.62 14.26
C PHE A 45 -1.12 12.32 12.82
N LEU A 46 -0.10 13.04 12.33
CA LEU A 46 0.60 12.73 11.09
C LEU A 46 0.86 11.23 11.14
N GLU A 47 0.10 10.47 10.37
CA GLU A 47 0.26 9.03 10.29
C GLU A 47 1.61 8.80 9.59
N THR A 48 2.68 8.79 10.39
CA THR A 48 4.00 8.33 9.97
C THR A 48 3.79 6.92 9.44
N GLY A 49 4.25 6.68 8.22
CA GLY A 49 3.93 5.47 7.48
C GLY A 49 4.46 4.20 8.15
N MET A 50 5.34 3.49 7.45
CA MET A 50 5.91 2.22 7.92
C MET A 50 7.39 2.36 8.29
N GLU A 51 7.79 3.47 8.91
CA GLU A 51 9.17 3.70 9.36
C GLU A 51 9.58 2.67 10.42
N ASP A 52 8.64 2.28 11.29
CA ASP A 52 8.84 1.30 12.35
C ASP A 52 8.83 -0.16 11.89
N LEU A 53 8.54 -0.42 10.61
CA LEU A 53 8.51 -1.77 10.05
C LEU A 53 9.72 -2.64 10.44
N PRO A 54 10.97 -2.17 10.42
CA PRO A 54 12.12 -2.98 10.83
C PRO A 54 12.06 -3.52 12.26
N LYS A 55 11.28 -2.89 13.16
CA LYS A 55 11.14 -3.33 14.56
C LYS A 55 10.31 -4.61 14.68
N TYR A 56 9.28 -4.78 13.85
CA TYR A 56 8.31 -5.87 13.97
C TYR A 56 8.27 -6.82 12.78
N ILE A 57 8.90 -6.49 11.65
CA ILE A 57 8.80 -7.25 10.39
C ILE A 57 9.13 -8.73 10.56
N ASN A 58 10.16 -9.07 11.33
CA ASN A 58 10.60 -10.47 11.48
C ASN A 58 9.58 -11.31 12.23
N GLU A 59 9.03 -10.80 13.33
CA GLU A 59 8.07 -11.53 14.16
C GLU A 59 6.71 -11.65 13.45
N VAL A 60 6.22 -10.54 12.88
CA VAL A 60 4.96 -10.52 12.12
C VAL A 60 5.05 -11.44 10.91
N SER A 61 6.16 -11.41 10.16
CA SER A 61 6.34 -12.30 9.00
C SER A 61 6.34 -13.77 9.40
N ALA A 62 7.03 -14.13 10.49
CA ALA A 62 7.08 -15.51 10.95
C ALA A 62 5.71 -16.06 11.38
N ILE A 63 4.81 -15.21 11.88
CA ILE A 63 3.43 -15.59 12.24
C ILE A 63 2.62 -15.83 10.97
N LEU A 64 2.59 -14.85 10.07
CA LEU A 64 1.72 -14.86 8.89
C LEU A 64 2.19 -15.86 7.81
N ASP A 65 3.49 -16.11 7.72
CA ASP A 65 4.04 -17.17 6.85
C ASP A 65 3.66 -18.55 7.38
N ARG A 66 3.54 -18.73 8.71
CA ARG A 66 3.14 -20.00 9.32
C ARG A 66 1.65 -20.28 9.19
N SER A 67 0.81 -19.25 9.33
CA SER A 67 -0.65 -19.37 9.18
C SER A 67 -1.12 -19.33 7.73
N ASP A 68 -0.22 -19.10 6.76
CA ASP A 68 -0.52 -18.81 5.35
C ASP A 68 -1.46 -17.60 5.16
N ALA A 69 -1.62 -16.77 6.19
CA ALA A 69 -2.50 -15.59 6.18
C ALA A 69 -1.96 -14.45 5.32
N TRP A 70 -0.68 -14.50 4.95
CA TRP A 70 -0.04 -13.53 4.05
C TRP A 70 -0.76 -13.39 2.70
N ARG A 71 -1.42 -14.45 2.21
CA ARG A 71 -2.20 -14.40 0.96
C ARG A 71 -3.42 -13.50 1.07
N GLU A 72 -4.10 -13.59 2.21
CA GLU A 72 -5.27 -12.78 2.49
C GLU A 72 -4.88 -11.34 2.83
N LEU A 73 -3.74 -11.15 3.51
CA LEU A 73 -3.15 -9.84 3.71
C LEU A 73 -2.81 -9.17 2.38
N ALA A 74 -2.16 -9.89 1.45
CA ALA A 74 -1.83 -9.37 0.13
C ALA A 74 -3.06 -8.88 -0.63
N LYS A 75 -4.20 -9.58 -0.53
CA LYS A 75 -5.46 -9.13 -1.15
C LYS A 75 -6.00 -7.85 -0.51
N ARG A 76 -6.01 -7.77 0.83
CA ARG A 76 -6.46 -6.57 1.55
C ARG A 76 -5.59 -5.35 1.27
N LEU A 77 -4.31 -5.56 1.00
CA LEU A 77 -3.36 -4.51 0.62
C LEU A 77 -3.32 -4.24 -0.90
N HIS A 78 -4.16 -4.91 -1.69
CA HIS A 78 -4.17 -4.84 -3.16
C HIS A 78 -2.83 -5.22 -3.83
N GLN A 79 -2.05 -6.08 -3.18
CA GLN A 79 -0.75 -6.61 -3.63
C GLN A 79 -0.83 -8.08 -4.06
N ASP A 80 -2.00 -8.57 -4.45
CA ASP A 80 -2.27 -9.98 -4.77
C ASP A 80 -1.92 -10.38 -6.22
N THR A 81 -1.57 -9.41 -7.07
CA THR A 81 -1.18 -9.67 -8.46
C THR A 81 0.02 -10.62 -8.58
N LEU A 82 0.91 -10.63 -7.57
CA LEU A 82 2.15 -11.40 -7.57
C LEU A 82 2.16 -12.57 -6.57
N LEU A 83 1.00 -13.06 -6.12
CA LEU A 83 0.91 -14.17 -5.14
C LEU A 83 1.77 -15.38 -5.52
N ASN A 84 1.74 -15.81 -6.79
CA ASN A 84 2.53 -16.95 -7.29
C ASN A 84 4.04 -16.72 -7.25
N TRP A 85 4.49 -15.46 -7.23
CA TRP A 85 5.90 -15.11 -7.10
C TRP A 85 6.31 -15.10 -5.63
N TYR A 86 5.51 -14.49 -4.75
CA TYR A 86 5.75 -14.47 -3.31
C TYR A 86 5.86 -15.87 -2.71
N GLU A 87 5.02 -16.81 -3.15
CA GLU A 87 5.00 -18.19 -2.67
C GLU A 87 6.33 -18.95 -2.87
N LYS A 88 7.17 -18.51 -3.80
CA LYS A 88 8.48 -19.12 -4.05
C LYS A 88 9.58 -18.59 -3.13
N LEU A 89 9.26 -17.57 -2.33
CA LEU A 89 10.22 -16.89 -1.46
C LEU A 89 10.29 -17.57 -0.09
N PRO A 90 11.42 -17.46 0.62
CA PRO A 90 11.56 -18.01 1.97
C PRO A 90 10.61 -17.38 3.00
N SER A 91 10.26 -16.10 2.80
CA SER A 91 9.29 -15.37 3.63
C SER A 91 8.44 -14.46 2.74
N PRO A 92 7.29 -14.96 2.25
CA PRO A 92 6.35 -14.18 1.44
C PRO A 92 5.94 -12.87 2.14
N THR A 93 5.64 -12.92 3.44
CA THR A 93 5.19 -11.76 4.21
C THR A 93 6.24 -10.67 4.31
N SER A 94 7.50 -11.03 4.57
CA SER A 94 8.58 -10.04 4.73
C SER A 94 8.76 -9.21 3.46
N VAL A 95 8.71 -9.86 2.29
CA VAL A 95 8.84 -9.19 1.00
C VAL A 95 7.60 -8.36 0.68
N LEU A 96 6.40 -8.89 0.97
CA LEU A 96 5.14 -8.15 0.81
C LEU A 96 5.16 -6.84 1.62
N LEU A 97 5.51 -6.90 2.91
CA LEU A 97 5.53 -5.73 3.78
C LEU A 97 6.61 -4.71 3.38
N ALA A 98 7.77 -5.18 2.93
CA ALA A 98 8.80 -4.29 2.38
C ALA A 98 8.31 -3.55 1.13
N GLN A 99 7.63 -4.25 0.22
CA GLN A 99 7.05 -3.64 -0.97
C GLN A 99 5.95 -2.64 -0.63
N VAL A 100 5.10 -2.94 0.35
CA VAL A 100 4.03 -2.04 0.81
C VAL A 100 4.60 -0.77 1.43
N LYS A 101 5.69 -0.87 2.18
CA LYS A 101 6.40 0.30 2.71
C LYS A 101 6.97 1.18 1.59
N ASP A 102 7.47 0.56 0.53
CA ASP A 102 8.08 1.26 -0.60
C ASP A 102 7.05 1.71 -1.66
N SER A 103 5.78 1.32 -1.53
CA SER A 103 4.72 1.73 -2.45
C SER A 103 4.28 3.17 -2.17
N HIS A 104 3.64 3.80 -3.15
CA HIS A 104 3.02 5.11 -2.98
C HIS A 104 1.69 5.05 -2.23
N ASP A 105 1.27 3.85 -1.81
CA ASP A 105 0.07 3.69 -0.99
C ASP A 105 0.47 4.07 0.44
N ASN A 106 -0.18 5.09 0.99
CA ASN A 106 0.11 5.60 2.34
C ASN A 106 -0.43 4.63 3.41
N TYR A 107 0.15 3.44 3.51
CA TYR A 107 -0.08 2.53 4.62
C TYR A 107 0.76 2.97 5.83
N SER A 108 0.14 2.94 7.00
CA SER A 108 0.79 3.19 8.26
C SER A 108 0.94 1.88 9.01
N SER A 109 1.87 1.84 9.96
CA SER A 109 1.99 0.70 10.88
C SER A 109 0.67 0.49 11.66
N ARG A 110 -0.07 1.56 11.98
CA ARG A 110 -1.38 1.48 12.64
C ARG A 110 -2.44 0.86 11.74
N SER A 111 -2.56 1.29 10.48
CA SER A 111 -3.54 0.73 9.55
C SER A 111 -3.24 -0.73 9.22
N LEU A 112 -1.96 -1.12 9.14
CA LEU A 112 -1.58 -2.54 9.05
C LEU A 112 -2.05 -3.34 10.27
N ALA A 113 -1.85 -2.82 11.50
CA ALA A 113 -2.28 -3.49 12.71
C ALA A 113 -3.81 -3.66 12.77
N MET A 114 -4.57 -2.67 12.30
CA MET A 114 -6.03 -2.76 12.16
C MET A 114 -6.43 -3.86 11.16
N ILE A 115 -5.80 -3.89 9.98
CA ILE A 115 -6.06 -4.93 8.96
C ILE A 115 -5.79 -6.33 9.53
N LEU A 116 -4.69 -6.52 10.25
CA LEU A 116 -4.35 -7.81 10.87
C LEU A 116 -5.34 -8.21 11.95
N ASN A 117 -5.80 -7.26 12.76
CA ASN A 117 -6.82 -7.52 13.76
C ASN A 117 -8.15 -7.94 13.12
N ASP A 118 -8.56 -7.26 12.04
CA ASP A 118 -9.78 -7.59 11.28
C ASP A 118 -9.70 -8.95 10.57
N MET A 119 -8.49 -9.41 10.27
CA MET A 119 -8.21 -10.76 9.78
C MET A 119 -8.29 -11.84 10.86
N GLY A 120 -8.35 -11.46 12.14
CA GLY A 120 -8.24 -12.37 13.29
C GLY A 120 -6.79 -12.71 13.68
N GLU A 121 -5.79 -12.11 13.04
CA GLU A 121 -4.37 -12.26 13.34
C GLU A 121 -3.95 -11.34 14.51
N MET A 122 -4.63 -11.52 15.65
CA MET A 122 -4.50 -10.67 16.84
C MET A 122 -3.08 -10.66 17.41
N GLU A 123 -2.36 -11.78 17.33
CA GLU A 123 -0.98 -11.88 17.80
C GLU A 123 -0.06 -10.95 17.00
N ALA A 124 -0.18 -10.98 15.66
CA ALA A 124 0.58 -10.13 14.77
C ALA A 124 0.22 -8.64 14.95
N ALA A 125 -1.07 -8.31 15.09
CA ALA A 125 -1.53 -6.96 15.35
C ALA A 125 -0.97 -6.39 16.67
N ASN A 126 -0.99 -7.18 17.75
CA ASN A 126 -0.48 -6.77 19.06
C ASN A 126 1.03 -6.49 19.06
N ILE A 127 1.82 -7.23 18.26
CA ILE A 127 3.25 -6.96 18.12
C ILE A 127 3.47 -5.57 17.53
N ILE A 128 2.70 -5.19 16.50
CA ILE A 128 2.80 -3.88 15.89
C ILE A 128 2.40 -2.79 16.88
N TYR A 129 1.28 -2.95 17.59
CA TYR A 129 0.84 -1.98 18.60
C TYR A 129 1.91 -1.74 19.67
N ARG A 130 2.58 -2.79 20.13
CA ARG A 130 3.69 -2.68 21.10
C ARG A 130 4.92 -1.93 20.57
N CYS A 131 5.08 -1.78 19.26
CA CYS A 131 6.16 -1.02 18.65
C CYS A 131 5.81 0.45 18.38
N LEU A 132 4.52 0.80 18.48
CA LEU A 132 4.00 2.16 18.34
C LEU A 132 3.96 2.93 19.67
N ASP A 133 3.96 2.21 20.80
CA ASP A 133 4.16 2.75 22.15
C ASP A 133 5.63 3.08 22.44
#